data_AF-Q01D52-F1
#
_entry.id   AF-Q01D52-F1
#
_cell.length_a   1.000
_cell.length_b   1.000
_cell.length_c   1.000
_cell.angle_alpha   90.00
_cell.angle_beta   90.00
_cell.angle_gamma   90.00
#
_symmetry.space_group_name_H-M   'P 1'
#
loop_
_entity.id
_entity.type
_entity.pdbx_description
1 polymer ?
#
loop_
_entity_poly.entity_id
_entity_poly.type
_entity_poly.pdbx_seq_one_letter_code
_entity_poly.pdbx_strand_id
1 'polypeptide(L)'
;MFDDALSAHAWREWFLALVMRLFTARCPGGLPKLSQVTTLSPRVTRILGLNPSALTLQGTNTYLVGVGRTRVLVDCGEGRYGYAESVLETMRRVGCDRLSAIVCTHWHPDHVGGLRKLRKALGAHVPAYKRVRRDAGERAVSATDIAGSRAYVDVQDGDVIRVEGATLRAVHTPGHTVDHTCFTLEEEGSVFAGDCVLNGSTTDFEDLTAYATSLALIKDELESFKRRGVSENGANRMYPSHGDVIEDGMKKIDAYINHRVSREKMLLSTLKRHAEPGLTSWELTRLVYAALVPTLVLYTSCAKITRQHLKKLLDDGMIEETISRGGLAALTGGVLGGDVVRYRPTVSD
;
A
#
# COMPACT_ATOMS: atom_id res chain seq x y z
N MET A 1 7.23 -35.02 -9.78
CA MET A 1 6.77 -34.03 -10.77
C MET A 1 5.25 -33.91 -10.66
N PHE A 2 4.80 -33.30 -9.57
CA PHE A 2 3.46 -32.78 -9.31
C PHE A 2 3.68 -31.71 -8.21
N ASP A 3 3.05 -30.54 -8.38
CA ASP A 3 2.74 -29.54 -7.34
C ASP A 3 3.65 -28.35 -6.97
N ASP A 4 4.41 -27.78 -7.91
CA ASP A 4 4.85 -26.36 -7.74
C ASP A 4 3.82 -25.34 -8.27
N ALA A 5 2.99 -25.71 -9.25
CA ALA A 5 1.94 -24.83 -9.76
C ALA A 5 0.66 -24.84 -8.90
N LEU A 6 0.36 -25.99 -8.27
CA LEU A 6 -0.79 -26.16 -7.37
C LEU A 6 -0.55 -25.52 -6.01
N SER A 7 0.70 -25.41 -5.54
CA SER A 7 1.04 -24.71 -4.30
C SER A 7 0.85 -23.19 -4.42
N ALA A 8 1.24 -22.57 -5.53
CA ALA A 8 1.06 -21.13 -5.78
C ALA A 8 -0.42 -20.75 -6.02
N HIS A 9 -1.20 -21.62 -6.67
CA HIS A 9 -2.64 -21.42 -6.88
C HIS A 9 -3.44 -21.67 -5.60
N ALA A 10 -3.13 -22.73 -4.83
CA ALA A 10 -3.73 -22.98 -3.53
C ALA A 10 -3.34 -21.90 -2.51
N TRP A 11 -2.10 -21.39 -2.56
CA TRP A 11 -1.69 -20.22 -1.80
C TRP A 11 -2.46 -18.97 -2.20
N ARG A 12 -2.68 -18.71 -3.49
CA ARG A 12 -3.48 -17.57 -3.95
C ARG A 12 -4.94 -17.65 -3.51
N GLU A 13 -5.58 -18.80 -3.63
CA GLU A 13 -6.96 -19.02 -3.22
C GLU A 13 -7.12 -19.01 -1.68
N TRP A 14 -6.18 -19.60 -0.95
CA TRP A 14 -6.12 -19.53 0.52
C TRP A 14 -5.80 -18.12 1.01
N PHE A 15 -4.88 -17.41 0.35
CA PHE A 15 -4.56 -16.00 0.59
C PHE A 15 -5.77 -15.12 0.30
N LEU A 16 -6.50 -15.33 -0.79
CA LEU A 16 -7.77 -14.65 -1.08
C LEU A 16 -8.81 -14.93 0.01
N ALA A 17 -8.99 -16.18 0.43
CA ALA A 17 -9.91 -16.55 1.51
C ALA A 17 -9.50 -15.98 2.89
N LEU A 18 -8.21 -15.79 3.13
CA LEU A 18 -7.64 -15.26 4.37
C LEU A 18 -7.63 -13.73 4.41
N VAL A 19 -7.30 -13.09 3.28
CA VAL A 19 -7.51 -11.67 3.03
C VAL A 19 -9.00 -11.36 3.23
N MET A 20 -9.91 -12.19 2.73
CA MET A 20 -11.35 -12.09 3.02
C MET A 20 -11.69 -12.23 4.51
N ARG A 21 -10.93 -13.01 5.30
CA ARG A 21 -11.07 -13.08 6.77
C ARG A 21 -10.47 -11.87 7.50
N LEU A 22 -9.36 -11.30 7.04
CA LEU A 22 -8.81 -10.04 7.57
C LEU A 22 -9.71 -8.85 7.21
N PHE A 23 -10.38 -8.88 6.05
CA PHE A 23 -11.46 -7.96 5.70
C PHE A 23 -12.68 -8.09 6.63
N THR A 24 -12.87 -9.25 7.30
CA THR A 24 -13.90 -9.42 8.34
C THR A 24 -13.45 -9.04 9.75
N ALA A 25 -12.15 -8.78 9.96
CA ALA A 25 -11.65 -8.31 11.24
C ALA A 25 -12.06 -6.85 11.46
N ARG A 26 -12.54 -6.55 12.68
CA ARG A 26 -13.09 -5.23 13.01
C ARG A 26 -12.02 -4.14 12.89
N CYS A 27 -12.45 -2.96 12.46
CA CYS A 27 -11.66 -1.73 12.48
C CYS A 27 -11.02 -1.53 13.87
N PRO A 28 -9.73 -1.14 13.96
CA PRO A 28 -9.06 -0.92 15.24
C PRO A 28 -9.76 0.16 16.09
N GLY A 29 -9.79 -0.06 17.41
CA GLY A 29 -10.30 0.94 18.35
C GLY A 29 -9.39 2.17 18.46
N GLY A 30 -9.95 3.29 18.93
CA GLY A 30 -9.19 4.53 19.19
C GLY A 30 -8.95 5.42 17.98
N LEU A 31 -9.47 5.03 16.80
CA LEU A 31 -9.41 5.85 15.59
C LEU A 31 -10.48 6.94 15.60
N PRO A 32 -10.21 8.13 15.03
CA PRO A 32 -11.21 9.18 14.91
C PRO A 32 -12.36 8.72 13.99
N LYS A 33 -13.57 9.16 14.31
CA LYS A 33 -14.73 8.92 13.46
C LYS A 33 -14.65 9.82 12.23
N LEU A 34 -14.62 9.20 11.05
CA LEU A 34 -14.62 9.91 9.78
C LEU A 34 -16.04 9.91 9.20
N SER A 35 -16.48 11.07 8.70
CA SER A 35 -17.73 11.19 7.96
C SER A 35 -17.59 10.56 6.58
N GLN A 36 -18.69 9.99 6.06
CA GLN A 36 -18.73 9.34 4.74
C GLN A 36 -18.19 10.23 3.60
N VAL A 37 -18.48 11.53 3.68
CA VAL A 37 -17.97 12.56 2.76
C VAL A 37 -17.44 13.73 3.59
N THR A 38 -16.28 14.28 3.23
CA THR A 38 -15.69 15.45 3.88
C THR A 38 -14.91 16.28 2.87
N THR A 39 -15.20 17.58 2.77
CA THR A 39 -14.36 18.52 2.00
C THR A 39 -13.17 18.91 2.87
N LEU A 40 -11.96 18.56 2.41
CA LEU A 40 -10.70 18.72 3.16
C LEU A 40 -9.99 20.02 2.79
N SER A 41 -10.20 20.47 1.56
CA SER A 41 -9.69 21.73 1.01
C SER A 41 -10.64 22.24 -0.08
N PRO A 42 -10.45 23.45 -0.64
CA PRO A 42 -11.20 23.92 -1.80
C PRO A 42 -11.11 22.98 -3.02
N ARG A 43 -10.06 22.15 -3.12
CA ARG A 43 -9.83 21.24 -4.26
C ARG A 43 -10.12 19.79 -3.95
N VAL A 44 -10.07 19.37 -2.68
CA VAL A 44 -10.08 17.95 -2.29
C VAL A 44 -11.30 17.63 -1.45
N THR A 45 -12.11 16.69 -1.94
CA THR A 45 -13.21 16.08 -1.18
C THR A 45 -12.97 14.59 -1.02
N ARG A 46 -12.90 14.12 0.23
CA ARG A 46 -12.75 12.70 0.59
C ARG A 46 -14.10 12.01 0.62
N ILE A 47 -14.16 10.79 0.09
CA ILE A 47 -15.31 9.90 0.06
C ILE A 47 -14.84 8.52 0.52
N LEU A 48 -15.42 7.99 1.60
CA LEU A 48 -15.05 6.69 2.15
C LEU A 48 -15.63 5.52 1.32
N GLY A 49 -14.85 4.46 1.16
CA GLY A 49 -15.16 3.27 0.35
C GLY A 49 -16.24 2.34 0.92
N LEU A 50 -16.81 2.66 2.09
CA LEU A 50 -17.80 1.83 2.81
C LEU A 50 -17.31 0.42 3.18
N ASN A 51 -16.00 0.28 3.36
CA ASN A 51 -15.30 -0.97 3.61
C ASN A 51 -14.41 -0.90 4.86
N PRO A 52 -14.91 -0.58 6.06
CA PRO A 52 -14.08 -0.58 7.27
C PRO A 52 -13.60 -2.01 7.61
N SER A 53 -12.33 -2.15 7.96
CA SER A 53 -11.72 -3.42 8.40
C SER A 53 -10.44 -3.19 9.19
N ALA A 54 -9.80 -4.26 9.67
CA ALA A 54 -8.49 -4.17 10.31
C ALA A 54 -7.39 -3.62 9.38
N LEU A 55 -7.51 -3.81 8.06
CA LEU A 55 -6.53 -3.36 7.07
C LEU A 55 -6.88 -1.97 6.53
N THR A 56 -8.16 -1.75 6.25
CA THR A 56 -8.66 -0.51 5.63
C THR A 56 -9.11 0.55 6.64
N LEU A 57 -8.95 0.29 7.94
CA LEU A 57 -9.33 1.18 9.04
C LEU A 57 -10.81 1.59 8.98
N GLN A 58 -11.11 2.89 8.92
CA GLN A 58 -12.47 3.40 8.75
C GLN A 58 -13.06 3.16 7.34
N GLY A 59 -12.24 2.71 6.39
CA GLY A 59 -12.55 2.51 4.99
C GLY A 59 -11.47 3.11 4.09
N THR A 60 -11.47 2.73 2.81
CA THR A 60 -10.57 3.32 1.82
C THR A 60 -11.01 4.76 1.55
N ASN A 61 -10.09 5.70 1.71
CA ASN A 61 -10.27 7.09 1.30
C ASN A 61 -10.12 7.17 -0.22
N THR A 62 -11.16 7.66 -0.88
CA THR A 62 -11.08 8.07 -2.28
C THR A 62 -11.25 9.59 -2.35
N TYR A 63 -10.59 10.23 -3.31
CA TYR A 63 -10.50 11.70 -3.34
C TYR A 63 -11.00 12.26 -4.66
N LEU A 64 -12.03 13.09 -4.61
CA LEU A 64 -12.48 13.89 -5.74
C LEU A 64 -11.71 15.21 -5.75
N VAL A 65 -10.93 15.43 -6.81
CA VAL A 65 -9.90 16.48 -6.91
C VAL A 65 -10.17 17.44 -8.06
N GLY A 66 -10.13 18.74 -7.77
CA GLY A 66 -10.33 19.85 -8.71
C GLY A 66 -11.44 20.80 -8.26
N VAL A 67 -11.55 21.96 -8.89
CA VAL A 67 -12.57 22.98 -8.55
C VAL A 67 -13.69 23.08 -9.59
N GLY A 68 -13.41 22.70 -10.83
CA GLY A 68 -14.35 22.83 -11.94
C GLY A 68 -15.42 21.74 -12.02
N ARG A 69 -16.15 21.77 -13.14
CA ARG A 69 -17.20 20.80 -13.51
C ARG A 69 -16.65 19.45 -13.96
N THR A 70 -15.35 19.38 -14.24
CA THR A 70 -14.63 18.15 -14.57
C THR A 70 -13.52 17.93 -13.54
N ARG A 71 -13.50 16.76 -12.89
CA ARG A 71 -12.57 16.46 -11.78
C ARG A 71 -11.88 15.11 -11.95
N VAL A 72 -10.85 14.85 -11.16
CA VAL A 72 -10.19 13.54 -11.08
C VAL A 72 -10.65 12.81 -9.82
N LEU A 73 -10.81 11.50 -9.88
CA LEU A 73 -11.00 10.67 -8.70
C LEU A 73 -9.73 9.86 -8.42
N VAL A 74 -9.18 9.94 -7.20
CA VAL A 74 -8.08 9.10 -6.72
C VAL A 74 -8.67 7.89 -6.00
N ASP A 75 -8.26 6.69 -6.44
CA ASP A 75 -8.78 5.37 -6.10
C ASP A 75 -10.29 5.20 -6.34
N CYS A 76 -10.77 3.95 -6.29
CA CYS A 76 -12.19 3.65 -6.57
C CYS A 76 -12.81 2.65 -5.58
N GLY A 77 -12.17 2.43 -4.44
CA GLY A 77 -12.71 1.58 -3.38
C GLY A 77 -12.76 0.09 -3.76
N GLU A 78 -13.31 -0.72 -2.86
CA GLU A 78 -13.51 -2.17 -3.04
C GLU A 78 -14.75 -2.50 -3.91
N GLY A 79 -15.58 -1.51 -4.21
CA GLY A 79 -16.85 -1.71 -4.92
C GLY A 79 -17.98 -2.20 -4.02
N ARG A 80 -18.00 -1.76 -2.76
CA ARG A 80 -19.10 -1.97 -1.81
C ARG A 80 -20.39 -1.33 -2.34
N TYR A 81 -21.52 -1.91 -1.94
CA TYR A 81 -22.83 -1.36 -2.25
C TYR A 81 -22.98 0.05 -1.66
N GLY A 82 -23.51 1.01 -2.44
CA GLY A 82 -23.68 2.40 -2.01
C GLY A 82 -22.48 3.33 -2.28
N TYR A 83 -21.29 2.78 -2.60
CA TYR A 83 -20.11 3.60 -2.82
C TYR A 83 -20.20 4.42 -4.12
N ALA A 84 -20.62 3.80 -5.23
CA ALA A 84 -20.76 4.50 -6.51
C ALA A 84 -21.81 5.62 -6.42
N GLU A 85 -22.91 5.36 -5.70
CA GLU A 85 -23.96 6.33 -5.39
C GLU A 85 -23.42 7.49 -4.55
N SER A 86 -22.57 7.20 -3.56
CA SER A 86 -21.88 8.22 -2.75
C SER A 86 -20.99 9.12 -3.59
N VAL A 87 -20.28 8.55 -4.58
CA VAL A 87 -19.46 9.32 -5.52
C VAL A 87 -20.34 10.24 -6.39
N LEU A 88 -21.41 9.70 -6.98
CA LEU A 88 -22.33 10.48 -7.82
C LEU A 88 -23.05 11.60 -7.05
N GLU A 89 -23.49 11.34 -5.81
CA GLU A 89 -24.07 12.37 -4.94
C GLU A 89 -23.05 13.44 -4.58
N THR A 90 -21.82 13.04 -4.26
CA THR A 90 -20.74 14.00 -3.96
C THR A 90 -20.44 14.87 -5.17
N MET A 91 -20.34 14.28 -6.36
CA MET A 91 -20.16 15.00 -7.62
C MET A 91 -21.25 16.06 -7.82
N ARG A 92 -22.53 15.70 -7.66
CA ARG A 92 -23.65 16.66 -7.72
C ARG A 92 -23.52 17.78 -6.69
N ARG A 93 -23.21 17.44 -5.44
CA ARG A 93 -23.08 18.40 -4.34
C ARG A 93 -21.98 19.44 -4.57
N VAL A 94 -20.87 19.06 -5.20
CA VAL A 94 -19.73 19.95 -5.46
C VAL A 94 -19.74 20.57 -6.86
N GLY A 95 -20.80 20.37 -7.64
CA GLY A 95 -20.92 20.94 -9.00
C GLY A 95 -20.01 20.27 -10.03
N CYS A 96 -19.68 18.99 -9.85
CA CYS A 96 -18.90 18.18 -10.79
C CYS A 96 -19.83 17.35 -11.69
N ASP A 97 -19.79 17.58 -13.00
CA ASP A 97 -20.61 16.86 -13.98
C ASP A 97 -19.96 15.53 -14.42
N ARG A 98 -18.64 15.52 -14.55
CA ARG A 98 -17.90 14.40 -15.15
C ARG A 98 -16.54 14.21 -14.49
N LEU A 99 -16.04 12.98 -14.56
CA LEU A 99 -14.64 12.70 -14.25
C LEU A 99 -13.82 12.76 -15.54
N SER A 100 -12.67 13.44 -15.52
CA SER A 100 -11.69 13.33 -16.62
C SER A 100 -10.92 12.02 -16.53
N ALA A 101 -10.65 11.57 -15.31
CA ALA A 101 -9.83 10.40 -15.01
C ALA A 101 -10.20 9.80 -13.65
N ILE A 102 -9.99 8.50 -13.53
CA ILE A 102 -9.82 7.80 -12.26
C ILE A 102 -8.33 7.43 -12.18
N VAL A 103 -7.62 7.81 -11.15
CA VAL A 103 -6.22 7.41 -10.94
C VAL A 103 -6.18 6.41 -9.79
N CYS A 104 -5.57 5.26 -10.00
CA CYS A 104 -5.44 4.23 -8.96
C CYS A 104 -3.99 4.20 -8.49
N THR A 105 -3.82 4.22 -7.17
CA THR A 105 -2.49 4.21 -6.54
C THR A 105 -1.78 2.89 -6.76
N HIS A 106 -2.48 1.75 -6.62
CA HIS A 106 -1.90 0.42 -6.79
C HIS A 106 -2.95 -0.68 -6.99
N TRP A 107 -2.53 -1.94 -7.13
CA TRP A 107 -3.39 -3.05 -7.53
C TRP A 107 -4.35 -3.59 -6.46
N HIS A 108 -4.21 -3.25 -5.18
CA HIS A 108 -4.97 -3.94 -4.14
C HIS A 108 -6.49 -3.76 -4.32
N PRO A 109 -7.28 -4.80 -3.99
CA PRO A 109 -8.70 -4.85 -4.31
C PRO A 109 -9.52 -3.69 -3.78
N ASP A 110 -9.15 -3.13 -2.63
CA ASP A 110 -9.86 -2.02 -2.01
C ASP A 110 -9.54 -0.65 -2.62
N HIS A 111 -8.60 -0.58 -3.57
CA HIS A 111 -8.30 0.62 -4.36
C HIS A 111 -8.85 0.53 -5.79
N VAL A 112 -8.88 -0.68 -6.36
CA VAL A 112 -9.26 -0.90 -7.78
C VAL A 112 -10.57 -1.68 -7.98
N GLY A 113 -11.10 -2.31 -6.93
CA GLY A 113 -12.22 -3.25 -7.02
C GLY A 113 -13.53 -2.61 -7.45
N GLY A 114 -13.73 -1.35 -7.10
CA GLY A 114 -14.92 -0.58 -7.46
C GLY A 114 -14.94 -0.08 -8.90
N LEU A 115 -13.82 -0.16 -9.64
CA LEU A 115 -13.67 0.48 -10.95
C LEU A 115 -14.79 0.11 -11.92
N ARG A 116 -15.12 -1.18 -12.01
CA ARG A 116 -16.17 -1.68 -12.92
C ARG A 116 -17.53 -1.06 -12.61
N LYS A 117 -17.93 -1.11 -11.33
CA LYS A 117 -19.24 -0.63 -10.86
C LYS A 117 -19.32 0.89 -11.02
N LEU A 118 -18.25 1.59 -10.65
CA LEU A 118 -18.17 3.04 -10.77
C LEU A 118 -18.23 3.50 -12.23
N ARG A 119 -17.47 2.89 -13.14
CA ARG A 119 -17.55 3.19 -14.59
C ARG A 119 -18.96 2.99 -15.13
N LYS A 120 -19.64 1.90 -14.73
CA LYS A 120 -21.03 1.64 -15.13
C LYS A 120 -21.97 2.75 -14.63
N ALA A 121 -21.80 3.18 -13.38
CA ALA A 121 -22.62 4.23 -12.78
C ALA A 121 -22.38 5.62 -13.41
N LEU A 122 -21.16 5.88 -13.91
CA LEU A 122 -20.77 7.13 -14.60
C LEU A 122 -21.15 7.17 -16.09
N GLY A 123 -21.84 6.16 -16.63
CA GLY A 123 -22.22 6.12 -18.05
C GLY A 123 -21.17 5.54 -19.01
N ALA A 124 -20.15 4.86 -18.48
CA ALA A 124 -19.01 4.24 -19.17
C ALA A 124 -18.06 5.24 -19.89
N HIS A 125 -16.78 4.84 -20.03
CA HIS A 125 -15.68 5.56 -20.73
C HIS A 125 -14.81 6.55 -19.93
N VAL A 126 -14.88 6.57 -18.59
CA VAL A 126 -13.85 7.30 -17.82
C VAL A 126 -12.52 6.53 -17.84
N PRO A 127 -11.40 7.10 -18.34
CA PRO A 127 -10.09 6.46 -18.29
C PRO A 127 -9.67 6.20 -16.86
N ALA A 128 -9.11 5.01 -16.63
CA ALA A 128 -8.48 4.66 -15.38
C ALA A 128 -6.98 4.58 -15.62
N TYR A 129 -6.23 5.28 -14.81
CA TYR A 129 -4.80 5.42 -14.89
C TYR A 129 -4.20 4.66 -13.72
N LYS A 130 -3.28 3.74 -14.02
CA LYS A 130 -2.56 2.95 -13.00
C LYS A 130 -1.28 2.47 -13.63
N ARG A 131 -0.19 2.40 -12.88
CA ARG A 131 1.00 1.68 -13.33
C ARG A 131 0.65 0.21 -13.58
N VAL A 132 0.91 -0.25 -14.80
CA VAL A 132 0.50 -1.60 -15.25
C VAL A 132 1.54 -2.62 -14.81
N ARG A 133 1.08 -3.67 -14.13
CA ARG A 133 1.94 -4.80 -13.73
C ARG A 133 2.09 -5.80 -14.87
N ARG A 134 2.99 -5.49 -15.80
CA ARG A 134 3.26 -6.32 -16.98
C ARG A 134 3.68 -7.74 -16.59
N ASP A 135 4.49 -7.87 -15.55
CA ASP A 135 4.93 -9.16 -15.00
C ASP A 135 3.79 -9.96 -14.35
N ALA A 136 2.69 -9.30 -13.99
CA ALA A 136 1.47 -9.93 -13.49
C ALA A 136 0.43 -10.17 -14.61
N GLY A 137 0.81 -10.00 -15.87
CA GLY A 137 -0.06 -10.21 -17.04
C GLY A 137 -1.05 -9.08 -17.33
N GLU A 138 -0.92 -7.92 -16.66
CA GLU A 138 -1.73 -6.74 -16.98
C GLU A 138 -1.27 -6.13 -18.32
N ARG A 139 -2.23 -5.61 -19.10
CA ARG A 139 -1.98 -4.94 -20.39
C ARG A 139 -2.48 -3.51 -20.35
N ALA A 140 -1.63 -2.61 -20.84
CA ALA A 140 -1.99 -1.20 -21.01
C ALA A 140 -2.98 -1.04 -22.17
N VAL A 141 -3.88 -0.06 -22.05
CA VAL A 141 -4.77 0.39 -23.14
C VAL A 141 -4.58 1.87 -23.40
N SER A 142 -4.97 2.33 -24.59
CA SER A 142 -5.12 3.76 -24.85
C SER A 142 -6.28 4.34 -24.03
N ALA A 143 -6.17 5.61 -23.66
CA ALA A 143 -7.27 6.36 -23.03
C ALA A 143 -8.52 6.45 -23.93
N THR A 144 -8.38 6.25 -25.24
CA THR A 144 -9.51 6.20 -26.19
C THR A 144 -10.14 4.81 -26.31
N ASP A 145 -9.44 3.76 -25.88
CA ASP A 145 -9.77 2.36 -26.21
C ASP A 145 -10.21 1.58 -24.95
N ILE A 146 -10.91 2.26 -24.03
CA ILE A 146 -11.31 1.72 -22.73
C ILE A 146 -12.57 0.86 -22.89
N ALA A 147 -12.43 -0.35 -23.41
CA ALA A 147 -13.54 -1.31 -23.53
C ALA A 147 -13.70 -2.25 -22.30
N GLY A 148 -12.74 -2.24 -21.37
CA GLY A 148 -12.64 -3.25 -20.29
C GLY A 148 -12.83 -2.73 -18.87
N SER A 149 -13.39 -3.57 -17.99
CA SER A 149 -13.61 -3.23 -16.58
C SER A 149 -12.34 -3.04 -15.74
N ARG A 150 -11.21 -3.61 -16.19
CA ARG A 150 -9.88 -3.51 -15.56
C ARG A 150 -8.82 -3.03 -16.56
N ALA A 151 -9.27 -2.33 -17.61
CA ALA A 151 -8.37 -1.73 -18.58
C ALA A 151 -7.82 -0.42 -18.00
N TYR A 152 -6.50 -0.33 -17.92
CA TYR A 152 -5.76 0.82 -17.40
C TYR A 152 -4.90 1.46 -18.50
N VAL A 153 -4.90 2.78 -18.52
CA VAL A 153 -3.85 3.56 -19.16
C VAL A 153 -2.62 3.49 -18.24
N ASP A 154 -1.48 3.10 -18.79
CA ASP A 154 -0.25 2.92 -18.01
C ASP A 154 0.29 4.29 -17.57
N VAL A 155 0.50 4.45 -16.26
CA VAL A 155 1.06 5.66 -15.66
C VAL A 155 2.55 5.45 -15.43
N GLN A 156 3.35 6.36 -15.97
CA GLN A 156 4.78 6.46 -15.71
C GLN A 156 5.08 7.50 -14.63
N ASP A 157 6.29 7.41 -14.09
CA ASP A 157 6.80 8.42 -13.19
C ASP A 157 6.85 9.79 -13.88
N GLY A 158 6.41 10.83 -13.19
CA GLY A 158 6.37 12.20 -13.70
C GLY A 158 5.18 12.52 -14.61
N ASP A 159 4.36 11.55 -15.01
CA ASP A 159 3.15 11.78 -15.81
C ASP A 159 2.20 12.74 -15.09
N VAL A 160 1.53 13.59 -15.87
CA VAL A 160 0.69 14.67 -15.32
C VAL A 160 -0.75 14.58 -15.83
N ILE A 161 -1.69 14.67 -14.89
CA ILE A 161 -3.13 14.74 -15.15
C ILE A 161 -3.63 16.11 -14.66
N ARG A 162 -4.27 16.87 -15.56
CA ARG A 162 -4.75 18.23 -15.28
C ARG A 162 -6.26 18.32 -15.39
N VAL A 163 -6.85 19.04 -14.44
CA VAL A 163 -8.21 19.54 -14.47
C VAL A 163 -8.23 20.98 -13.97
N GLU A 164 -9.38 21.63 -14.04
CA GLU A 164 -9.52 23.00 -13.56
C GLU A 164 -9.15 23.09 -12.06
N GLY A 165 -8.14 23.91 -11.77
CA GLY A 165 -7.62 24.17 -10.44
C GLY A 165 -6.86 23.02 -9.78
N ALA A 166 -6.52 21.94 -10.49
CA ALA A 166 -5.69 20.86 -9.96
C ALA A 166 -4.78 20.20 -11.01
N THR A 167 -3.53 20.00 -10.64
CA THR A 167 -2.49 19.33 -11.39
C THR A 167 -1.96 18.17 -10.55
N LEU A 168 -2.26 16.95 -10.97
CA LEU A 168 -1.77 15.72 -10.34
C LEU A 168 -0.54 15.23 -11.08
N ARG A 169 0.59 15.04 -10.37
CA ARG A 169 1.78 14.39 -10.92
C ARG A 169 1.99 13.03 -10.29
N ALA A 170 2.19 12.01 -11.12
CA ALA A 170 2.54 10.68 -10.67
C ALA A 170 3.98 10.62 -10.14
N VAL A 171 4.17 9.97 -8.99
CA VAL A 171 5.47 9.68 -8.40
C VAL A 171 5.50 8.19 -8.10
N HIS A 172 6.32 7.43 -8.84
CA HIS A 172 6.42 5.98 -8.66
C HIS A 172 7.09 5.68 -7.32
N THR A 173 6.36 5.03 -6.42
CA THR A 173 6.76 4.79 -5.04
C THR A 173 6.62 3.31 -4.68
N PRO A 174 7.41 2.42 -5.32
CA PRO A 174 7.33 0.99 -5.09
C PRO A 174 7.72 0.60 -3.66
N GLY A 175 7.32 -0.60 -3.27
CA GLY A 175 7.70 -1.19 -1.99
C GLY A 175 6.50 -1.67 -1.20
N HIS A 176 5.46 -0.85 -1.05
CA HIS A 176 4.16 -1.35 -0.58
C HIS A 176 3.64 -2.41 -1.56
N THR A 177 3.55 -2.02 -2.85
CA THR A 177 3.45 -2.92 -3.99
C THR A 177 4.38 -2.45 -5.10
N VAL A 178 4.67 -3.33 -6.06
CA VAL A 178 5.53 -3.00 -7.21
C VAL A 178 4.98 -1.88 -8.11
N ASP A 179 3.66 -1.72 -8.20
CA ASP A 179 2.98 -0.70 -9.01
C ASP A 179 2.54 0.54 -8.21
N HIS A 180 2.91 0.64 -6.94
CA HIS A 180 2.46 1.72 -6.08
C HIS A 180 2.93 3.08 -6.61
N THR A 181 1.99 3.99 -6.76
CA THR A 181 2.18 5.33 -7.31
C THR A 181 1.49 6.32 -6.39
N CYS A 182 2.26 7.28 -5.86
CA CYS A 182 1.73 8.45 -5.20
C CYS A 182 1.33 9.49 -6.26
N PHE A 183 0.41 10.39 -5.92
CA PHE A 183 0.10 11.54 -6.76
C PHE A 183 0.31 12.82 -5.97
N THR A 184 1.12 13.76 -6.47
CA THR A 184 1.25 15.08 -5.84
C THR A 184 0.16 16.02 -6.37
N LEU A 185 -0.38 16.90 -5.53
CA LEU A 185 -1.26 17.99 -5.93
C LEU A 185 -0.46 19.29 -5.92
N GLU A 186 -0.06 19.72 -7.11
CA GLU A 186 0.93 20.79 -7.26
C GLU A 186 0.46 22.12 -6.70
N GLU A 187 -0.85 22.42 -6.73
CA GLU A 187 -1.40 23.69 -6.24
C GLU A 187 -1.48 23.78 -4.71
N GLU A 188 -1.47 22.65 -4.00
CA GLU A 188 -1.53 22.62 -2.52
C GLU A 188 -0.21 22.19 -1.88
N GLY A 189 0.75 21.71 -2.67
CA GLY A 189 1.97 21.13 -2.15
C GLY A 189 1.72 19.91 -1.26
N SER A 190 0.77 19.07 -1.65
CA SER A 190 0.32 17.89 -0.89
C SER A 190 0.47 16.59 -1.69
N VAL A 191 0.41 15.45 -1.01
CA VAL A 191 0.61 14.12 -1.62
C VAL A 191 -0.54 13.18 -1.29
N PHE A 192 -1.18 12.61 -2.30
CA PHE A 192 -2.00 11.40 -2.17
C PHE A 192 -1.07 10.20 -2.00
N ALA A 193 -0.96 9.74 -0.76
CA ALA A 193 0.10 8.83 -0.34
C ALA A 193 -0.19 7.34 -0.60
N GLY A 194 -1.41 7.03 -1.06
CA GLY A 194 -1.85 5.65 -1.20
C GLY A 194 -1.70 4.89 0.12
N ASP A 195 -1.19 3.67 0.00
CA ASP A 195 -0.85 2.81 1.13
C ASP A 195 0.63 2.91 1.52
N CYS A 196 1.40 3.81 0.90
CA CYS A 196 2.79 4.04 1.28
C CYS A 196 2.89 4.66 2.69
N VAL A 197 1.98 5.58 3.04
CA VAL A 197 1.91 6.19 4.37
C VAL A 197 0.46 6.30 4.82
N LEU A 198 0.12 5.69 5.97
CA LEU A 198 -1.23 5.65 6.54
C LEU A 198 -1.33 6.47 7.83
N ASN A 199 -2.56 6.84 8.23
CA ASN A 199 -2.81 7.54 9.48
C ASN A 199 -3.74 6.81 10.46
N GLY A 200 -3.15 5.93 11.27
CA GLY A 200 -3.87 5.14 12.28
C GLY A 200 -3.22 3.78 12.51
N SER A 201 -2.45 3.31 11.53
CA SER A 201 -1.62 2.12 11.59
C SER A 201 -0.29 2.35 10.84
N THR A 202 0.53 1.30 10.77
CA THR A 202 1.67 1.21 9.83
C THR A 202 1.26 0.36 8.63
N THR A 203 1.86 0.60 7.47
CA THR A 203 1.61 -0.21 6.26
C THR A 203 2.42 -1.52 6.21
N ASP A 204 1.94 -2.48 5.40
CA ASP A 204 2.69 -3.65 4.94
C ASP A 204 3.50 -3.33 3.68
N PHE A 205 4.45 -4.18 3.30
CA PHE A 205 5.27 -3.98 2.11
C PHE A 205 5.74 -5.30 1.49
N GLU A 206 5.78 -5.32 0.16
CA GLU A 206 6.34 -6.40 -0.66
C GLU A 206 7.87 -6.32 -0.77
N ASP A 207 8.45 -5.12 -0.66
CA ASP A 207 9.90 -4.87 -0.71
C ASP A 207 10.29 -3.73 0.24
N LEU A 208 11.04 -4.03 1.29
CA LEU A 208 11.45 -3.05 2.29
C LEU A 208 12.45 -2.02 1.76
N THR A 209 13.39 -2.43 0.91
CA THR A 209 14.44 -1.56 0.39
C THR A 209 13.82 -0.53 -0.55
N ALA A 210 13.00 -0.99 -1.51
CA ALA A 210 12.25 -0.10 -2.39
C ALA A 210 11.32 0.82 -1.60
N TYR A 211 10.65 0.29 -0.57
CA TYR A 211 9.78 1.08 0.30
C TYR A 211 10.52 2.19 1.04
N ALA A 212 11.73 1.93 1.56
CA ALA A 212 12.56 2.94 2.22
C ALA A 212 12.97 4.06 1.25
N THR A 213 13.36 3.71 0.02
CA THR A 213 13.63 4.69 -1.05
C THR A 213 12.40 5.54 -1.37
N SER A 214 11.23 4.92 -1.46
CA SER A 214 9.96 5.62 -1.70
C SER A 214 9.60 6.61 -0.59
N LEU A 215 9.83 6.27 0.69
CA LEU A 215 9.63 7.20 1.80
C LEU A 215 10.55 8.42 1.70
N ALA A 216 11.82 8.23 1.34
CA ALA A 216 12.76 9.33 1.11
C ALA A 216 12.31 10.23 -0.05
N LEU A 217 11.90 9.62 -1.17
CA LEU A 217 11.39 10.35 -2.34
C LEU A 217 10.17 11.21 -2.01
N ILE A 218 9.19 10.67 -1.27
CA ILE A 218 8.01 11.44 -0.85
C ILE A 218 8.41 12.62 0.04
N LYS A 219 9.40 12.43 0.93
CA LYS A 219 9.91 13.51 1.78
C LYS A 219 10.55 14.62 0.94
N ASP A 220 11.38 14.25 -0.05
CA ASP A 220 12.02 15.20 -0.96
C ASP A 220 11.00 16.01 -1.78
N GLU A 221 9.89 15.37 -2.20
CA GLU A 221 8.77 16.06 -2.87
C GLU A 221 8.11 17.11 -1.96
N LEU A 222 7.80 16.75 -0.70
CA LEU A 222 7.23 17.67 0.28
C LEU A 222 8.19 18.84 0.59
N GLU A 223 9.48 18.57 0.68
CA GLU A 223 10.53 19.58 0.85
C GLU A 223 10.67 20.47 -0.40
N SER A 224 10.51 19.91 -1.60
CA SER A 224 10.50 20.65 -2.87
C SER A 224 9.34 21.66 -2.92
N PHE A 225 8.13 21.26 -2.52
CA PHE A 225 6.98 22.18 -2.43
C PHE A 225 7.24 23.34 -1.47
N LYS A 226 7.81 23.04 -0.30
CA LYS A 226 8.23 24.05 0.67
C LYS A 226 9.25 25.03 0.07
N ARG A 227 10.25 24.54 -0.66
CA ARG A 227 11.26 25.39 -1.32
C ARG A 227 10.65 26.27 -2.43
N ARG A 228 9.63 25.78 -3.13
CA ARG A 228 8.92 26.53 -4.18
C ARG A 228 7.92 27.56 -3.63
N GLY A 229 7.74 27.65 -2.31
CA GLY A 229 6.78 28.57 -1.69
C GLY A 229 5.32 28.18 -1.92
N VAL A 230 5.06 26.94 -2.34
CA VAL A 230 3.70 26.41 -2.49
C VAL A 230 3.26 25.86 -1.14
N SER A 231 2.92 26.77 -0.23
CA SER A 231 2.68 26.41 1.17
C SER A 231 1.49 27.10 1.83
N GLU A 232 0.61 27.78 1.11
CA GLU A 232 -0.58 28.36 1.75
C GLU A 232 -1.67 27.29 2.01
N ASN A 233 -2.06 27.14 3.29
CA ASN A 233 -3.18 26.34 3.80
C ASN A 233 -3.17 24.81 3.55
N GLY A 234 -2.02 24.23 3.20
CA GLY A 234 -1.86 22.78 3.04
C GLY A 234 -0.41 22.30 3.16
N ALA A 235 0.47 23.16 3.69
CA ALA A 235 1.91 22.90 3.79
C ALA A 235 2.13 21.51 4.41
N ASN A 236 2.76 20.63 3.63
CA ASN A 236 3.17 19.31 4.09
C ASN A 236 2.02 18.33 4.38
N ARG A 237 0.81 18.54 3.82
CA ARG A 237 -0.28 17.58 3.98
C ARG A 237 -0.07 16.32 3.15
N MET A 238 -0.45 15.18 3.72
CA MET A 238 -0.63 13.93 2.98
C MET A 238 -2.07 13.43 3.13
N TYR A 239 -2.60 12.93 2.02
CA TYR A 239 -3.92 12.33 1.90
C TYR A 239 -3.74 10.81 1.78
N PRO A 240 -3.77 10.05 2.90
CA PRO A 240 -3.52 8.61 2.89
C PRO A 240 -4.74 7.83 2.43
N SER A 241 -4.57 6.66 1.81
CA SER A 241 -5.75 5.85 1.45
C SER A 241 -6.47 5.23 2.66
N HIS A 242 -5.85 5.24 3.85
CA HIS A 242 -6.52 4.88 5.09
C HIS A 242 -6.18 5.81 6.26
N GLY A 243 -7.20 6.14 7.04
CA GLY A 243 -7.08 7.01 8.20
C GLY A 243 -7.44 8.47 7.92
N ASP A 244 -7.20 9.34 8.90
CA ASP A 244 -7.47 10.78 8.72
C ASP A 244 -6.34 11.50 7.98
N VAL A 245 -6.58 12.73 7.54
CA VAL A 245 -5.55 13.57 6.90
C VAL A 245 -4.30 13.65 7.77
N ILE A 246 -3.13 13.60 7.14
CA ILE A 246 -1.85 13.81 7.79
C ILE A 246 -1.49 15.28 7.60
N GLU A 247 -1.60 16.07 8.65
CA GLU A 247 -1.29 17.52 8.60
C GLU A 247 0.22 17.80 8.51
N ASP A 248 1.05 16.92 9.07
CA ASP A 248 2.52 17.02 9.04
C ASP A 248 3.14 15.76 8.43
N GLY A 249 3.21 15.75 7.10
CA GLY A 249 3.72 14.66 6.26
C GLY A 249 5.18 14.31 6.55
N MET A 250 6.08 15.29 6.52
CA MET A 250 7.50 15.11 6.86
C MET A 250 7.69 14.43 8.22
N LYS A 251 7.02 14.90 9.28
CA LYS A 251 7.09 14.26 10.61
C LYS A 251 6.53 12.85 10.59
N LYS A 252 5.46 12.60 9.83
CA LYS A 252 4.86 11.26 9.70
C LYS A 252 5.82 10.30 8.98
N ILE A 253 6.49 10.75 7.93
CA ILE A 253 7.51 9.98 7.20
C ILE A 253 8.68 9.67 8.13
N ASP A 254 9.18 10.65 8.89
CA ASP A 254 10.25 10.43 9.86
C ASP A 254 9.84 9.40 10.93
N ALA A 255 8.60 9.46 11.41
CA ALA A 255 8.07 8.46 12.34
C ALA A 255 8.04 7.05 11.70
N TYR A 256 7.69 6.95 10.41
CA TYR A 256 7.70 5.70 9.66
C TYR A 256 9.12 5.13 9.51
N ILE A 257 10.08 5.95 9.06
CA ILE A 257 11.49 5.57 8.92
C ILE A 257 12.03 5.09 10.27
N ASN A 258 11.84 5.88 11.33
CA ASN A 258 12.29 5.54 12.68
C ASN A 258 11.67 4.23 13.18
N HIS A 259 10.40 4.00 12.89
CA HIS A 259 9.73 2.75 13.25
C HIS A 259 10.36 1.53 12.54
N ARG A 260 10.72 1.63 11.25
CA ARG A 260 11.38 0.54 10.52
C ARG A 260 12.80 0.29 11.00
N VAL A 261 13.57 1.35 11.23
CA VAL A 261 14.92 1.26 11.82
C VAL A 261 14.87 0.64 13.21
N SER A 262 13.91 1.05 14.04
CA SER A 262 13.69 0.46 15.37
C SER A 262 13.39 -1.04 15.27
N ARG A 263 12.54 -1.45 14.31
CA ARG A 263 12.21 -2.85 14.11
C ARG A 263 13.43 -3.68 13.69
N GLU A 264 14.21 -3.17 12.76
CA GLU A 264 15.45 -3.82 12.30
C GLU A 264 16.44 -4.02 13.47
N LYS A 265 16.62 -2.99 14.32
CA LYS A 265 17.44 -3.09 15.54
C LYS A 265 16.92 -4.14 16.52
N MET A 266 15.59 -4.28 16.68
CA MET A 266 15.01 -5.33 17.54
C MET A 266 15.27 -6.74 16.99
N LEU A 267 15.16 -6.92 15.67
CA LEU A 267 15.44 -8.20 15.01
C LEU A 267 16.91 -8.57 15.17
N LEU A 268 17.82 -7.65 14.86
CA LEU A 268 19.26 -7.88 14.97
C LEU A 268 19.68 -8.14 16.42
N SER A 269 19.17 -7.39 17.40
CA SER A 269 19.48 -7.63 18.82
C SER A 269 18.93 -8.97 19.33
N THR A 270 17.80 -9.43 18.79
CA THR A 270 17.26 -10.76 19.11
C THR A 270 18.11 -11.86 18.50
N LEU A 271 18.55 -11.71 17.24
CA LEU A 271 19.51 -12.64 16.62
C LEU A 271 20.84 -12.71 17.40
N LYS A 272 21.36 -11.58 17.88
CA LYS A 272 22.58 -11.54 18.72
C LYS A 272 22.44 -12.31 20.04
N ARG A 273 21.26 -12.27 20.68
CA ARG A 273 21.00 -13.05 21.91
C ARG A 273 20.83 -14.54 21.66
N HIS A 274 20.55 -14.94 20.42
CA HIS A 274 20.30 -16.32 20.01
C HIS A 274 21.23 -16.71 18.84
N ALA A 275 22.51 -16.36 18.95
CA ALA A 275 23.47 -16.48 17.84
C ALA A 275 23.73 -17.94 17.42
N GLU A 276 23.69 -18.87 18.36
CA GLU A 276 23.91 -20.31 18.11
C GLU A 276 22.71 -21.14 18.61
N PRO A 277 22.07 -21.96 17.76
CA PRO A 277 22.37 -22.22 16.34
C PRO A 277 21.78 -21.17 15.36
N GLY A 278 21.41 -19.98 15.85
CA GLY A 278 20.63 -18.99 15.10
C GLY A 278 19.12 -19.24 15.19
N LEU A 279 18.33 -18.37 14.57
CA LEU A 279 16.86 -18.43 14.60
C LEU A 279 16.27 -18.58 13.20
N THR A 280 15.20 -19.37 13.07
CA THR A 280 14.36 -19.33 11.87
C THR A 280 13.58 -18.03 11.80
N SER A 281 13.08 -17.66 10.60
CA SER A 281 12.24 -16.47 10.44
C SER A 281 11.01 -16.51 11.37
N TRP A 282 10.42 -17.69 11.58
CA TRP A 282 9.25 -17.87 12.43
C TRP A 282 9.55 -17.73 13.92
N GLU A 283 10.63 -18.35 14.40
CA GLU A 283 11.10 -18.20 15.79
C GLU A 283 11.37 -16.72 16.09
N LEU A 284 12.06 -16.03 15.18
CA LEU A 284 12.35 -14.61 15.29
C LEU A 284 11.07 -13.76 15.32
N THR A 285 10.11 -14.01 14.40
CA THR A 285 8.81 -13.33 14.40
C THR A 285 8.09 -13.52 15.74
N ARG A 286 8.06 -14.74 16.28
CA ARG A 286 7.40 -15.00 17.57
C ARG A 286 8.08 -14.25 18.71
N LEU A 287 9.41 -14.27 18.79
CA LEU A 287 10.14 -13.58 19.86
C LEU A 287 9.95 -12.06 19.84
N VAL A 288 9.87 -11.46 18.64
CA VAL A 288 9.74 -10.00 18.50
C VAL A 288 8.29 -9.52 18.61
N TYR A 289 7.30 -10.32 18.20
CA TYR A 289 5.92 -9.83 18.04
C TYR A 289 4.87 -10.53 18.93
N ALA A 290 5.14 -11.71 19.52
CA ALA A 290 4.08 -12.50 20.18
C ALA A 290 3.40 -11.81 21.37
N ALA A 291 4.11 -10.91 22.08
CA ALA A 291 3.55 -10.11 23.15
C ALA A 291 2.76 -8.88 22.65
N LEU A 292 2.89 -8.53 21.37
CA LEU A 292 2.38 -7.28 20.80
C LEU A 292 1.11 -7.48 19.98
N VAL A 293 0.91 -8.64 19.35
CA VAL A 293 -0.18 -8.85 18.39
C VAL A 293 -0.80 -10.26 18.48
N PRO A 294 -2.06 -10.43 18.08
CA PRO A 294 -2.71 -11.74 18.03
C PRO A 294 -2.00 -12.72 17.09
N THR A 295 -2.11 -14.02 17.39
CA THR A 295 -1.46 -15.10 16.62
C THR A 295 -1.78 -15.08 15.14
N LEU A 296 -3.00 -14.71 14.74
CA LEU A 296 -3.37 -14.60 13.33
C LEU A 296 -2.53 -13.53 12.60
N VAL A 297 -2.34 -12.36 13.22
CA VAL A 297 -1.52 -11.26 12.66
C VAL A 297 -0.05 -11.66 12.55
N LEU A 298 0.44 -12.48 13.49
CA LEU A 298 1.78 -13.07 13.41
C LEU A 298 1.97 -13.88 12.13
N TYR A 299 1.02 -14.78 11.84
CA TYR A 299 1.07 -15.66 10.67
C TYR A 299 1.01 -14.89 9.34
N THR A 300 0.18 -13.85 9.27
CA THR A 300 -0.15 -13.21 7.99
C THR A 300 0.74 -12.02 7.64
N SER A 301 1.11 -11.19 8.62
CA SER A 301 1.73 -9.89 8.36
C SER A 301 3.12 -9.78 8.99
N CYS A 302 3.26 -10.12 10.29
CA CYS A 302 4.56 -9.99 10.96
C CYS A 302 5.61 -10.95 10.37
N ALA A 303 5.22 -12.16 9.97
CA ALA A 303 6.15 -13.10 9.33
C ALA A 303 6.66 -12.57 7.98
N LYS A 304 5.78 -11.94 7.17
CA LYS A 304 6.16 -11.32 5.90
C LYS A 304 7.13 -10.15 6.12
N ILE A 305 6.78 -9.24 7.02
CA ILE A 305 7.62 -8.10 7.41
C ILE A 305 8.99 -8.58 7.94
N THR A 306 9.00 -9.63 8.76
CA THR A 306 10.24 -10.21 9.29
C THR A 306 11.13 -10.71 8.16
N ARG A 307 10.58 -11.43 7.17
CA ARG A 307 11.35 -11.90 6.00
C ARG A 307 11.92 -10.75 5.17
N GLN A 308 11.18 -9.67 5.01
CA GLN A 308 11.67 -8.48 4.30
C GLN A 308 12.85 -7.82 5.02
N HIS A 309 12.78 -7.69 6.35
CA HIS A 309 13.92 -7.23 7.14
C HIS A 309 15.10 -8.19 7.08
N LEU A 310 14.87 -9.50 7.13
CA LEU A 310 15.94 -10.50 7.01
C LEU A 310 16.62 -10.43 5.65
N LYS A 311 15.85 -10.32 4.57
CA LYS A 311 16.39 -10.11 3.22
C LYS A 311 17.27 -8.87 3.17
N LYS A 312 16.78 -7.72 3.65
CA LYS A 312 17.58 -6.50 3.68
C LYS A 312 18.87 -6.66 4.52
N LEU A 313 18.78 -7.28 5.70
CA LEU A 313 19.95 -7.50 6.56
C LEU A 313 20.99 -8.45 5.92
N LEU A 314 20.56 -9.43 5.13
CA LEU A 314 21.45 -10.27 4.32
C LEU A 314 22.12 -9.46 3.22
N ASP A 315 21.35 -8.67 2.47
CA ASP A 315 21.86 -7.81 1.40
C ASP A 315 22.88 -6.77 1.95
N ASP A 316 22.66 -6.28 3.18
CA ASP A 316 23.56 -5.38 3.91
C ASP A 316 24.78 -6.09 4.55
N GLY A 317 24.86 -7.43 4.48
CA GLY A 317 25.95 -8.22 5.07
C GLY A 317 25.95 -8.30 6.61
N MET A 318 24.85 -7.90 7.26
CA MET A 318 24.72 -7.80 8.72
C MET A 318 24.39 -9.14 9.40
N ILE A 319 23.82 -10.07 8.64
CA ILE A 319 23.50 -11.43 9.07
C ILE A 319 23.91 -12.42 7.99
N GLU A 320 24.01 -13.69 8.36
CA GLU A 320 24.20 -14.80 7.44
C GLU A 320 23.11 -15.86 7.64
N GLU A 321 22.87 -16.67 6.60
CA GLU A 321 21.91 -17.77 6.64
C GLU A 321 22.60 -19.12 6.53
N THR A 322 22.13 -20.07 7.35
CA THR A 322 22.56 -21.46 7.31
C THR A 322 21.38 -22.34 6.93
N ILE A 323 21.56 -23.14 5.89
CA ILE A 323 20.55 -24.07 5.38
C ILE A 323 20.89 -25.47 5.87
N SER A 324 20.00 -26.06 6.67
CA SER A 324 20.10 -27.45 7.10
C SER A 324 19.00 -28.28 6.44
N ARG A 325 19.38 -29.33 5.72
CA ARG A 325 18.42 -30.29 5.16
C ARG A 325 17.72 -31.00 6.31
N GLY A 326 16.38 -30.97 6.34
CA GLY A 326 15.62 -31.63 7.40
C GLY A 326 15.99 -33.11 7.53
N GLY A 327 15.98 -33.66 8.75
CA GLY A 327 16.44 -35.04 9.01
C GLY A 327 15.74 -36.11 8.18
N LEU A 328 14.48 -35.89 7.78
CA LEU A 328 13.77 -36.77 6.84
C LEU A 328 14.29 -36.64 5.40
N ALA A 329 14.75 -35.48 4.95
CA ALA A 329 15.35 -35.30 3.62
C ALA A 329 16.67 -36.05 3.49
N ALA A 330 17.49 -36.08 4.56
CA ALA A 330 18.72 -36.86 4.61
C ALA A 330 18.46 -38.37 4.57
N LEU A 331 17.36 -38.84 5.18
CA LEU A 331 16.95 -40.25 5.21
C LEU A 331 16.16 -40.70 3.97
N THR A 332 15.53 -39.79 3.24
CA THR A 332 14.65 -40.11 2.09
C THR A 332 15.21 -39.64 0.75
N GLY A 333 16.45 -39.17 0.69
CA GLY A 333 17.05 -38.64 -0.55
C GLY A 333 16.36 -37.38 -1.08
N GLY A 334 15.79 -36.56 -0.18
CA GLY A 334 15.13 -35.29 -0.52
C GLY A 334 13.63 -35.37 -0.80
N VAL A 335 12.96 -36.49 -0.52
CA VAL A 335 11.55 -36.70 -0.91
C VAL A 335 10.56 -36.15 0.12
N LEU A 336 10.93 -36.02 1.41
CA LEU A 336 9.96 -35.70 2.49
C LEU A 336 10.42 -34.68 3.56
N GLY A 337 11.49 -33.91 3.34
CA GLY A 337 11.93 -32.89 4.31
C GLY A 337 12.22 -31.55 3.65
N GLY A 338 11.54 -30.49 4.09
CA GLY A 338 11.88 -29.12 3.68
C GLY A 338 13.20 -28.68 4.31
N ASP A 339 13.92 -27.81 3.60
CA ASP A 339 15.11 -27.15 4.12
C ASP A 339 14.75 -26.21 5.28
N VAL A 340 15.53 -26.27 6.36
CA VAL A 340 15.39 -25.35 7.50
C VAL A 340 16.45 -24.27 7.38
N VAL A 341 16.00 -23.03 7.16
CA VAL A 341 16.85 -21.84 7.09
C VAL A 341 16.90 -21.16 8.47
N ARG A 342 18.12 -20.99 9.00
CA ARG A 342 18.38 -20.25 10.25
C ARG A 342 19.25 -19.04 9.94
N TYR A 343 19.00 -17.95 10.65
CA TYR A 343 19.72 -16.68 10.53
C TYR A 343 20.52 -16.44 11.80
N ARG A 344 21.74 -15.91 11.65
CA ARG A 344 22.59 -15.47 12.76
C ARG A 344 23.33 -14.19 12.37
N PRO A 345 23.76 -13.36 13.35
CA PRO A 345 24.55 -12.18 13.04
C PRO A 345 25.87 -12.57 12.38
N THR A 346 26.31 -11.81 11.40
CA THR A 346 27.67 -11.95 10.87
C THR A 346 28.65 -11.65 12.01
N VAL A 347 29.65 -12.51 12.20
CA VAL A 347 30.75 -12.22 13.13
C VAL A 347 31.62 -11.16 12.47
N SER A 348 31.47 -9.91 12.89
CA SER A 348 32.46 -8.88 12.60
C SER A 348 33.60 -9.04 13.62
N ASP A 349 34.78 -9.44 13.15
CA ASP A 349 36.03 -9.40 13.93
C ASP A 349 36.34 -7.99 14.47
#